data_AF-A0A8T6WQD7-F1
#
_entry.id   AF-A0A8T6WQD7-F1
#
_cell.length_a   1.000
_cell.length_b   1.000
_cell.length_c   1.000
_cell.angle_alpha   90.00
_cell.angle_beta   90.00
_cell.angle_gamma   90.00
#
_symmetry.space_group_name_H-M   'P 1'
#
loop_
_entity.id
_entity.type
_entity.pdbx_description
1 polymer ?
#
loop_
_entity_poly.entity_id
_entity_poly.type
_entity_poly.pdbx_seq_one_letter_code
_entity_poly.pdbx_strand_id
1 'polypeptide(L)' 'TSPDRIYGLLTHPTVPVLAASLAVAEMIDCSGLELVDAFIAGFEVECKLAEAIRPEHYRRGFHTTATIGIFGACA' A
#
# COMPACT_ATOMS: atom_id res chain seq x y z
N THR A 1 13.11 -15.13 0.97
CA THR A 1 13.60 -13.74 0.83
C THR A 1 14.93 -13.77 0.11
N SER A 2 15.15 -12.91 -0.88
CA SER A 2 16.42 -12.86 -1.62
C SER A 2 17.51 -12.17 -0.79
N PRO A 3 18.80 -12.48 -0.98
CA PRO A 3 19.90 -11.94 -0.16
C PRO A 3 20.00 -10.41 -0.18
N ASP A 4 19.47 -9.76 -1.21
CA ASP A 4 19.45 -8.30 -1.38
C ASP A 4 18.29 -7.62 -0.61
N ARG A 5 17.41 -8.38 0.05
CA ARG A 5 16.33 -7.88 0.90
C ARG A 5 16.67 -8.04 2.37
N ILE A 6 17.51 -7.12 2.83
CA ILE A 6 18.09 -7.08 4.18
C ILE A 6 17.07 -6.54 5.21
N TYR A 7 16.00 -5.89 4.74
CA TYR A 7 14.90 -5.37 5.56
C TYR A 7 13.60 -6.12 5.22
N GLY A 8 12.64 -6.08 6.14
CA GLY A 8 11.28 -6.57 5.90
C GLY A 8 10.54 -5.75 4.82
N LEU A 9 9.21 -5.75 4.85
CA LEU A 9 8.44 -4.91 3.94
C LEU A 9 8.77 -3.42 4.21
N LEU A 10 9.52 -2.79 3.31
CA LEU A 10 9.95 -1.39 3.41
C LEU A 10 8.84 -0.43 2.98
N THR A 11 7.66 -0.54 3.58
CA THR A 11 6.51 0.35 3.34
C THR A 11 5.64 0.46 4.59
N HIS A 12 4.78 1.48 4.64
CA HIS A 12 3.74 1.64 5.67
C HIS A 12 2.35 1.50 5.04
N PRO A 13 1.91 0.26 4.74
CA PRO A 13 0.79 0.00 3.82
C PRO A 13 -0.58 0.38 4.38
N THR A 14 -0.70 0.55 5.68
CA THR A 14 -1.97 1.01 6.27
C THR A 14 -2.27 2.46 5.90
N VAL A 15 -1.27 3.34 5.94
CA VAL A 15 -1.49 4.80 5.91
C VAL A 15 -2.13 5.28 4.60
N PRO A 16 -1.57 4.99 3.41
CA PRO A 16 -2.14 5.49 2.16
C PRO A 16 -3.47 4.82 1.82
N VAL A 17 -3.58 3.51 2.04
CA VAL A 17 -4.78 2.73 1.69
C VAL A 17 -5.95 3.09 2.62
N LEU A 18 -5.76 3.02 3.94
CA LEU A 18 -6.85 3.29 4.88
C LEU A 18 -7.35 4.73 4.75
N ALA A 19 -6.45 5.71 4.55
CA ALA A 19 -6.84 7.09 4.37
C ALA A 19 -7.72 7.28 3.11
N ALA A 20 -7.34 6.68 1.99
CA ALA A 20 -8.11 6.74 0.75
C ALA A 20 -9.45 6.01 0.86
N SER A 21 -9.44 4.78 1.40
CA SER A 21 -10.66 3.98 1.57
C SER A 21 -11.66 4.65 2.50
N LEU A 22 -11.21 5.26 3.62
CA LEU A 22 -12.10 6.02 4.51
C LEU A 22 -12.72 7.23 3.82
N ALA A 23 -11.94 8.01 3.07
CA ALA A 23 -12.44 9.18 2.36
C ALA A 23 -13.49 8.79 1.30
N VAL A 24 -13.22 7.74 0.52
CA VAL A 24 -14.15 7.26 -0.51
C VAL A 24 -15.39 6.63 0.13
N ALA A 25 -15.24 5.85 1.18
CA ALA A 25 -16.35 5.23 1.92
C ALA A 25 -17.35 6.27 2.41
N GLU A 26 -16.87 7.38 2.99
CA GLU A 26 -17.71 8.49 3.42
C GLU A 26 -18.41 9.17 2.23
N MET A 27 -17.73 9.35 1.10
CA MET A 27 -18.29 9.99 -0.09
C MET A 27 -19.43 9.20 -0.74
N ILE A 28 -19.41 7.87 -0.65
CA ILE A 28 -20.38 6.99 -1.32
C ILE A 28 -21.36 6.33 -0.36
N ASP A 29 -21.27 6.62 0.94
CA ASP A 29 -22.06 6.01 2.01
C ASP A 29 -22.01 4.47 1.98
N CYS A 30 -20.81 3.90 1.89
CA CYS A 30 -20.66 2.44 1.84
C CYS A 30 -20.81 1.79 3.22
N SER A 31 -21.12 0.50 3.22
CA SER A 31 -21.11 -0.30 4.44
C SER A 31 -19.70 -0.51 4.99
N GLY A 32 -19.61 -0.82 6.29
CA GLY A 32 -18.32 -1.15 6.92
C GLY A 32 -17.65 -2.40 6.31
N LEU A 33 -18.44 -3.34 5.77
CA LEU A 33 -17.90 -4.52 5.09
C LEU A 33 -17.23 -4.14 3.77
N GLU A 34 -17.87 -3.29 2.96
CA GLU A 34 -17.30 -2.78 1.72
C GLU A 34 -16.02 -1.98 1.96
N LEU A 35 -15.96 -1.19 3.04
CA LEU A 35 -14.75 -0.48 3.45
C LEU A 35 -13.60 -1.45 3.78
N VAL A 36 -13.88 -2.51 4.56
CA VAL A 36 -12.87 -3.49 4.95
C VAL A 36 -12.39 -4.28 3.73
N ASP A 37 -13.30 -4.69 2.84
CA ASP A 37 -12.95 -5.41 1.62
C ASP A 37 -12.06 -4.56 0.70
N ALA A 38 -12.42 -3.28 0.49
CA ALA A 38 -11.60 -2.35 -0.29
C ALA A 38 -10.22 -2.11 0.34
N PHE A 39 -10.18 -1.90 1.66
CA PHE A 39 -8.91 -1.71 2.38
C PHE A 39 -7.99 -2.94 2.25
N ILE A 40 -8.52 -4.16 2.42
CA ILE A 40 -7.72 -5.39 2.30
C ILE A 40 -7.18 -5.55 0.87
N ALA A 41 -8.00 -5.28 -0.14
CA ALA A 41 -7.59 -5.36 -1.54
C ALA A 41 -6.44 -4.38 -1.83
N GLY A 42 -6.61 -3.09 -1.49
CA GLY A 42 -5.57 -2.07 -1.68
C GLY A 42 -4.30 -2.34 -0.88
N PHE A 43 -4.44 -2.83 0.35
CA PHE A 43 -3.31 -3.20 1.22
C PHE A 43 -2.47 -4.32 0.61
N GLU A 44 -3.12 -5.36 0.08
CA GLU A 44 -2.43 -6.47 -0.59
C GLU A 44 -1.75 -5.99 -1.88
N VAL A 45 -2.40 -5.12 -2.67
CA VAL A 45 -1.78 -4.51 -3.86
C VAL A 45 -0.50 -3.77 -3.51
N GLU A 46 -0.52 -2.90 -2.49
CA GLU A 46 0.69 -2.17 -2.07
C GLU A 46 1.79 -3.13 -1.62
N CYS A 47 1.44 -4.11 -0.77
CA CYS A 47 2.41 -5.08 -0.26
C CYS A 47 3.06 -5.87 -1.40
N LYS A 48 2.27 -6.33 -2.38
CA LYS A 48 2.78 -7.10 -3.52
C LYS A 48 3.62 -6.25 -4.45
N LEU A 49 3.29 -4.98 -4.66
CA LEU A 49 4.12 -4.07 -5.44
C LEU A 49 5.43 -3.76 -4.72
N ALA A 50 5.41 -3.48 -3.42
CA ALA A 50 6.61 -3.28 -2.61
C ALA A 50 7.49 -4.54 -2.59
N GLU A 51 6.88 -5.73 -2.62
CA GLU A 51 7.56 -7.01 -2.83
C GLU A 51 8.01 -7.26 -4.27
N ALA A 52 7.51 -6.56 -5.27
CA ALA A 52 7.91 -6.76 -6.67
C ALA A 52 9.06 -5.84 -7.09
N ILE A 53 9.19 -4.66 -6.47
CA ILE A 53 10.21 -3.68 -6.84
C ILE A 53 11.63 -4.11 -6.44
N ARG A 54 12.62 -3.52 -7.12
CA ARG A 54 14.04 -3.68 -6.78
C ARG A 54 14.36 -2.91 -5.49
N PRO A 55 15.15 -3.48 -4.56
CA PRO A 55 15.58 -2.77 -3.36
C PRO A 55 16.34 -1.46 -3.62
N GLU A 56 16.93 -1.32 -4.81
CA GLU A 56 17.61 -0.10 -5.24
C GLU A 56 16.68 1.13 -5.26
N HIS A 57 15.38 0.95 -5.45
CA HIS A 57 14.40 2.03 -5.36
C HIS A 57 14.54 2.80 -4.04
N TYR A 58 14.51 2.07 -2.92
CA TYR A 58 14.69 2.66 -1.60
C TYR A 58 16.13 3.16 -1.38
N ARG A 59 17.14 2.39 -1.82
CA ARG A 59 18.55 2.77 -1.66
C ARG A 59 18.93 4.07 -2.39
N ARG A 60 18.22 4.40 -3.48
CA ARG A 60 18.38 5.65 -4.23
C ARG A 60 17.65 6.84 -3.59
N GLY A 61 16.98 6.63 -2.46
CA GLY A 61 16.32 7.68 -1.69
C GLY A 61 14.81 7.82 -1.94
N PHE A 62 14.20 6.96 -2.77
CA PHE A 62 12.74 6.97 -2.92
C PHE A 62 12.06 6.36 -1.70
N HIS A 63 10.96 6.99 -1.27
CA HIS A 63 10.16 6.50 -0.16
C HIS A 63 9.03 5.59 -0.69
N THR A 64 9.13 4.29 -0.46
CA THR A 64 8.17 3.27 -0.96
C THR A 64 6.74 3.57 -0.53
N THR A 65 6.51 4.00 0.71
CA THR A 65 5.17 4.37 1.21
C THR A 65 4.48 5.40 0.33
N ALA A 66 5.24 6.37 -0.20
CA ALA A 66 4.67 7.38 -1.11
C ALA A 66 4.57 6.84 -2.54
N THR A 67 5.68 6.30 -3.05
CA THR A 67 5.83 5.93 -4.47
C THR A 67 5.07 4.66 -4.87
N ILE A 68 4.83 3.75 -3.92
CA ILE A 68 4.09 2.50 -4.12
C ILE A 68 2.71 2.56 -3.46
N GLY A 69 2.59 3.22 -2.31
CA GLY A 69 1.32 3.30 -1.58
C GLY A 69 0.20 3.97 -2.37
N ILE A 70 0.52 4.83 -3.33
CA ILE A 70 -0.46 5.40 -4.25
C ILE A 70 -1.23 4.33 -5.05
N PHE A 71 -0.59 3.21 -5.41
CA PHE A 71 -1.25 2.14 -6.15
C PHE A 71 -2.20 1.35 -5.25
N GLY A 72 -1.84 1.12 -3.98
CA GLY A 72 -2.75 0.52 -3.01
C GLY A 72 -3.95 1.41 -2.70
N ALA A 73 -3.73 2.72 -2.59
CA ALA A 73 -4.81 3.70 -2.38
C ALA A 73 -5.77 3.84 -3.58
N CYS A 74 -5.31 3.49 -4.78
CA CYS A 74 -6.08 3.59 -6.02
C CYS A 74 -6.86 2.30 -6.36
N ALA A 75 -6.38 1.14 -5.89
CA ALA A 75 -6.95 -0.17 -6.18
C ALA A 75 -8.27 -0.39 -5.43
#